data_AF-A0A2H5V7W0-F1
#
_entry.id   AF-A0A2H5V7W0-F1
#
_cell.length_a   1.000
_cell.length_b   1.000
_cell.length_c   1.000
_cell.angle_alpha   90.00
_cell.angle_beta   90.00
_cell.angle_gamma   90.00
#
_symmetry.space_group_name_H-M   'P 1'
#
loop_
_entity.id
_entity.type
_entity.pdbx_description
1 polymer ?
#
loop_
_entity_poly.entity_id
_entity_poly.type
_entity_poly.pdbx_seq_one_letter_code
_entity_poly.pdbx_strand_id
1 'polypeptide(L)'
;MRKGYTQIVLKEEEAKRIEEFIKSDKRFEGRTFSNAAKTILLEYIEYHDYLRRYGPFLKFIGAEGNLIFIYDHFLDRIIEVEVHDRMLYCRYHGNSECAHIGFCFAVPELYRVFSEKGFKEPKRIVEDEK
;
A
#
# COMPACT_ATOMS: atom_id res chain seq x y z
N MET A 1 -0.66 1.27 -32.55
CA MET A 1 0.47 1.35 -31.61
C MET A 1 1.43 2.44 -32.08
N ARG A 2 1.76 3.43 -31.23
CA ARG A 2 2.84 4.37 -31.54
C ARG A 2 4.17 3.60 -31.41
N LYS A 3 4.97 3.58 -32.47
CA LYS A 3 6.33 3.01 -32.46
C LYS A 3 7.29 4.11 -31.94
N GLY A 4 8.02 3.85 -30.86
CA GLY A 4 9.01 4.78 -30.29
C GLY A 4 8.91 4.97 -28.78
N TYR A 5 9.81 5.77 -28.22
CA TYR A 5 9.81 6.16 -26.81
C TYR A 5 8.70 7.20 -26.54
N THR A 6 8.09 7.13 -25.36
CA THR A 6 7.13 8.14 -24.87
C THR A 6 7.80 8.98 -23.79
N GLN A 7 7.61 10.31 -23.86
CA GLN A 7 8.10 11.23 -22.83
C GLN A 7 7.02 11.49 -21.78
N ILE A 8 7.43 11.58 -20.52
CA ILE A 8 6.59 12.00 -19.40
C ILE A 8 7.12 13.36 -18.94
N VAL A 9 6.24 14.35 -18.85
CA VAL A 9 6.58 15.67 -18.31
C VAL A 9 6.30 15.65 -16.82
N LEU A 10 7.30 16.02 -16.03
CA LEU A 10 7.21 16.13 -14.58
C LEU A 10 7.57 17.57 -14.20
N LYS A 11 6.92 18.09 -13.17
CA LYS A 11 7.40 19.30 -12.52
C LYS A 11 8.73 19.02 -11.81
N GLU A 12 9.51 20.07 -11.57
CA GLU A 12 10.83 19.93 -10.95
C GLU A 12 10.73 19.29 -9.55
N GLU A 13 9.73 19.69 -8.76
CA GLU A 13 9.48 19.12 -7.43
C GLU A 13 9.09 17.63 -7.46
N GLU A 14 8.38 17.19 -8.50
CA GLU A 14 7.97 15.80 -8.69
C GLU A 14 9.19 14.94 -9.07
N ALA A 15 10.01 15.42 -10.00
CA ALA A 15 11.23 14.75 -10.42
C ALA A 15 12.23 14.62 -9.25
N LYS A 16 12.40 15.70 -8.47
CA LYS A 16 13.28 15.71 -7.29
C LYS A 16 12.83 14.69 -6.24
N ARG A 17 11.53 14.62 -5.95
CA ARG A 17 10.98 13.64 -5.00
C ARG A 17 11.24 12.19 -5.45
N ILE A 18 11.09 11.91 -6.74
CA ILE A 18 11.38 10.57 -7.30
C ILE A 18 12.88 10.28 -7.20
N GLU A 19 13.74 11.26 -7.47
CA GLU A 19 15.19 11.10 -7.38
C GLU A 19 15.64 10.83 -5.94
N GLU A 20 15.10 11.54 -4.96
CA GLU A 20 15.36 11.31 -3.53
C GLU A 20 14.94 9.89 -3.11
N PHE A 21 13.77 9.43 -3.56
CA PHE A 21 13.32 8.06 -3.32
C PHE A 21 14.30 7.03 -3.93
N ILE A 22 14.70 7.22 -5.18
CA ILE A 22 15.66 6.34 -5.88
C ILE A 22 17.00 6.29 -5.12
N LYS A 23 17.52 7.44 -4.66
CA LYS A 23 18.78 7.52 -3.91
C LYS A 23 18.71 6.86 -2.54
N SER A 24 17.53 6.84 -1.92
CA SER A 24 17.33 6.23 -0.60
C SER A 24 17.28 4.69 -0.64
N ASP A 25 17.06 4.10 -1.82
CA ASP A 25 16.87 2.67 -1.99
C ASP A 25 18.07 2.02 -2.69
N LYS A 26 18.79 1.16 -1.94
CA LYS A 26 19.98 0.44 -2.41
C LYS A 26 19.73 -0.38 -3.68
N ARG A 27 18.49 -0.79 -3.97
CA ARG A 27 18.13 -1.55 -5.19
C ARG A 27 18.43 -0.78 -6.49
N PHE A 28 18.46 0.56 -6.41
CA PHE A 28 18.68 1.43 -7.56
C PHE A 28 20.07 2.07 -7.60
N GLU A 29 20.97 1.67 -6.72
CA GLU A 29 22.35 2.17 -6.70
C GLU A 29 23.04 1.97 -8.07
N GLY A 30 23.71 3.02 -8.55
CA GLY A 30 24.38 3.02 -9.86
C GLY A 30 23.45 3.03 -11.08
N ARG A 31 22.12 3.04 -10.91
CA ARG A 31 21.17 3.12 -12.04
C ARG A 31 20.91 4.57 -12.44
N THR A 32 20.62 4.77 -13.72
CA THR A 32 20.16 6.08 -14.21
C THR A 32 18.74 6.35 -13.73
N PHE A 33 18.39 7.63 -13.54
CA PHE A 33 17.05 8.07 -13.15
C PHE A 33 15.96 7.42 -14.03
N SER A 34 16.14 7.46 -15.36
CA SER A 34 15.18 6.90 -16.32
C SER A 34 14.99 5.38 -16.15
N ASN A 35 16.07 4.62 -15.91
CA ASN A 35 15.96 3.19 -15.71
C ASN A 35 15.24 2.85 -14.40
N ALA A 36 15.65 3.49 -13.29
CA ALA A 36 15.05 3.28 -11.98
C ALA A 36 13.57 3.70 -11.95
N ALA A 37 13.23 4.88 -12.47
CA ALA A 37 11.86 5.35 -12.55
C ALA A 37 10.97 4.42 -13.39
N LYS A 38 11.48 3.92 -14.52
CA LYS A 38 10.78 2.91 -15.34
C LYS A 38 10.54 1.62 -14.54
N THR A 39 11.54 1.12 -13.82
CA THR A 39 11.40 -0.08 -12.99
C THR A 39 10.33 0.12 -11.92
N ILE A 40 10.36 1.24 -11.19
CA ILE A 40 9.36 1.57 -10.17
C ILE A 40 7.94 1.56 -10.77
N LEU A 41 7.76 2.19 -11.93
CA LEU A 41 6.45 2.24 -12.60
C LEU A 41 5.95 0.85 -13.01
N LEU A 42 6.84 -0.01 -13.54
CA LEU A 42 6.47 -1.36 -13.94
C LEU A 42 6.16 -2.25 -12.72
N GLU A 43 6.98 -2.17 -11.66
CA GLU A 43 6.74 -2.90 -10.41
C GLU A 43 5.40 -2.48 -9.76
N TYR A 44 5.06 -1.19 -9.80
CA TYR A 44 3.77 -0.70 -9.33
C TYR A 44 2.59 -1.30 -10.12
N ILE A 45 2.71 -1.37 -11.45
CA ILE A 45 1.69 -2.00 -12.30
C ILE A 45 1.57 -3.49 -11.97
N GLU A 46 2.70 -4.22 -11.92
CA GLU A 46 2.71 -5.65 -11.61
C GLU A 46 2.08 -5.92 -10.24
N TYR A 47 2.44 -5.16 -9.22
CA TYR A 47 1.85 -5.27 -7.88
C TYR A 47 0.32 -5.15 -7.93
N HIS A 48 -0.21 -4.15 -8.64
CA HIS A 48 -1.65 -3.98 -8.78
C HIS A 48 -2.31 -5.06 -9.64
N ASP A 49 -1.63 -5.58 -10.66
CA ASP A 49 -2.14 -6.70 -11.46
C ASP A 49 -2.17 -8.00 -10.65
N TYR A 50 -1.16 -8.27 -9.82
CA TYR A 50 -1.17 -9.38 -8.87
C TYR A 50 -2.30 -9.24 -7.86
N LEU A 51 -2.48 -8.06 -7.26
CA LEU A 51 -3.61 -7.79 -6.36
C LEU A 51 -4.96 -8.00 -7.05
N ARG A 52 -5.13 -7.51 -8.28
CA ARG A 52 -6.38 -7.72 -9.05
C ARG A 52 -6.61 -9.18 -9.40
N ARG A 53 -5.57 -9.92 -9.76
CA ARG A 53 -5.68 -11.31 -10.23
C ARG A 53 -5.82 -12.32 -9.11
N TYR A 54 -5.13 -12.09 -7.99
CA TYR A 54 -5.04 -13.05 -6.89
C TYR A 54 -5.66 -12.56 -5.58
N GLY A 55 -5.89 -11.25 -5.42
CA GLY A 55 -6.64 -10.67 -4.31
C GLY A 55 -8.10 -10.24 -4.59
N PRO A 56 -8.81 -10.69 -5.65
CA PRO A 56 -10.07 -10.08 -6.10
C PRO A 56 -11.25 -10.24 -5.13
N PHE A 57 -11.07 -10.93 -4.01
CA PHE A 57 -12.17 -11.21 -3.11
C PHE A 57 -12.43 -10.07 -2.15
N LEU A 58 -11.46 -9.21 -1.89
CA LEU A 58 -11.60 -8.10 -0.95
C LEU A 58 -11.31 -6.78 -1.66
N LYS A 59 -12.24 -5.82 -1.52
CA LYS A 59 -12.13 -4.49 -2.12
C LYS A 59 -12.32 -3.43 -1.06
N PHE A 60 -11.36 -2.51 -0.93
CA PHE A 60 -11.54 -1.34 -0.09
C PHE A 60 -12.61 -0.40 -0.68
N ILE A 61 -13.61 -0.05 0.13
CA ILE A 61 -14.73 0.81 -0.27
C ILE A 61 -14.57 2.22 0.30
N GLY A 62 -14.10 2.32 1.55
CA GLY A 62 -13.91 3.60 2.23
C GLY A 62 -13.69 3.41 3.73
N ALA A 63 -13.46 4.50 4.43
CA ALA A 63 -13.34 4.52 5.88
C ALA A 63 -14.11 5.73 6.44
N GLU A 64 -14.80 5.53 7.57
CA GLU A 64 -15.54 6.57 8.28
C GLU A 64 -15.37 6.39 9.79
N GLY A 65 -14.98 7.45 10.50
CA GLY A 65 -14.72 7.37 11.93
C GLY A 65 -13.61 6.37 12.24
N ASN A 66 -13.96 5.26 12.93
CA ASN A 66 -13.05 4.16 13.24
C ASN A 66 -13.35 2.89 12.43
N LEU A 67 -14.22 2.99 11.41
CA LEU A 67 -14.64 1.86 10.59
C LEU A 67 -14.00 1.92 9.23
N ILE A 68 -13.54 0.76 8.78
CA ILE A 68 -13.03 0.49 7.45
C ILE A 68 -14.02 -0.46 6.78
N PHE A 69 -14.49 -0.07 5.60
CA PHE A 69 -15.46 -0.83 4.82
C PHE A 69 -14.75 -1.59 3.71
N ILE A 70 -14.89 -2.91 3.73
CA ILE A 70 -14.35 -3.83 2.73
C ILE A 70 -15.53 -4.57 2.10
N TYR A 71 -15.61 -4.60 0.77
CA TYR A 71 -16.51 -5.53 0.10
C TYR A 71 -15.83 -6.88 -0.03
N ASP A 72 -16.45 -7.92 0.52
CA ASP A 72 -16.06 -9.31 0.35
C ASP A 72 -16.92 -9.96 -0.74
N HIS A 73 -16.31 -10.29 -1.87
CA HIS A 73 -16.94 -10.93 -3.01
C HIS A 73 -17.26 -12.42 -2.80
N PHE A 74 -16.61 -13.11 -1.85
CA PHE A 74 -16.99 -14.48 -1.47
C PHE A 74 -18.25 -14.49 -0.61
N LEU A 75 -18.36 -13.52 0.30
CA LEU A 75 -19.51 -13.36 1.19
C LEU A 75 -20.64 -12.51 0.56
N ASP A 76 -20.37 -11.91 -0.60
CA ASP A 76 -21.23 -10.98 -1.32
C ASP A 76 -21.79 -9.85 -0.44
N ARG A 77 -20.93 -9.22 0.36
CA ARG A 77 -21.34 -8.19 1.32
C ARG A 77 -20.25 -7.22 1.71
N ILE A 78 -20.65 -6.09 2.30
CA ILE A 78 -19.75 -5.19 3.00
C ILE A 78 -19.46 -5.73 4.41
N ILE A 79 -18.19 -5.74 4.75
CA ILE A 79 -17.60 -6.11 6.02
C ILE A 79 -17.01 -4.85 6.65
N GLU A 80 -17.26 -4.70 7.94
CA GLU A 80 -16.71 -3.62 8.75
C GLU A 80 -15.51 -4.14 9.55
N VAL A 81 -14.40 -3.42 9.43
CA VAL A 81 -13.23 -3.58 10.30
C VAL A 81 -13.13 -2.34 11.17
N GLU A 82 -13.12 -2.54 12.48
CA GLU A 82 -13.03 -1.48 13.47
C GLU A 82 -11.59 -1.29 13.94
N VAL A 83 -11.20 -0.02 14.11
CA VAL A 83 -9.91 0.39 14.65
C VAL A 83 -10.09 0.73 16.13
N HIS A 84 -9.54 -0.07 17.03
CA HIS A 84 -9.62 0.13 18.48
C HIS A 84 -8.27 -0.16 19.14
N ASP A 85 -7.77 0.74 20.00
CA ASP A 85 -6.52 0.56 20.77
C ASP A 85 -5.31 0.08 19.96
N ARG A 86 -5.12 0.63 18.75
CA ARG A 86 -4.07 0.22 17.80
C ARG A 86 -4.17 -1.25 17.35
N MET A 87 -5.38 -1.80 17.39
CA MET A 87 -5.71 -3.11 16.86
C MET A 87 -6.85 -2.98 15.85
N LEU A 88 -6.90 -3.93 14.92
CA LEU A 88 -8.00 -4.05 13.97
C LEU A 88 -8.88 -5.23 14.38
N TYR A 89 -10.19 -5.02 14.36
CA TYR A 89 -11.18 -6.01 14.73
C TYR A 89 -12.21 -6.19 13.62
N CYS A 90 -12.34 -7.39 13.08
CA CYS A 90 -13.33 -7.67 12.05
C CYS A 90 -14.67 -7.94 12.71
N ARG A 91 -15.67 -7.07 12.48
CA ARG A 91 -17.01 -7.23 13.07
C ARG A 91 -17.75 -8.47 12.56
N TYR A 92 -17.38 -8.99 11.40
CA TYR A 92 -17.97 -10.21 10.85
C TYR A 92 -17.43 -11.49 11.50
N HIS A 93 -16.11 -11.62 11.64
CA HIS A 93 -15.50 -12.81 12.27
C HIS A 93 -15.39 -12.71 13.79
N GLY A 94 -15.57 -11.50 14.35
CA GLY A 94 -15.46 -11.26 15.78
C GLY A 94 -14.04 -11.42 16.33
N ASN A 95 -13.00 -11.28 15.48
CA ASN A 95 -11.61 -11.44 15.86
C ASN A 95 -10.66 -10.54 15.03
N SER A 96 -9.38 -10.54 15.41
CA SER A 96 -8.29 -9.84 14.73
C SER A 96 -7.47 -10.72 13.79
N GLU A 97 -7.91 -11.96 13.54
CA GLU A 97 -7.16 -12.99 12.80
C GLU A 97 -7.99 -13.52 11.64
N CYS A 98 -8.22 -12.66 10.63
CA CYS A 98 -8.91 -13.06 9.41
C CYS A 98 -8.38 -12.34 8.17
N ALA A 99 -8.78 -12.81 6.99
CA ALA A 99 -8.38 -12.24 5.71
C ALA A 99 -8.72 -10.75 5.58
N HIS A 100 -9.81 -10.27 6.18
CA HIS A 100 -10.16 -8.84 6.21
C HIS A 100 -9.10 -7.99 6.93
N ILE A 101 -8.54 -8.50 8.02
CA ILE A 101 -7.47 -7.81 8.76
C ILE A 101 -6.18 -7.82 7.95
N GLY A 102 -5.81 -8.96 7.38
CA GLY A 102 -4.64 -9.06 6.50
C GLY A 102 -4.74 -8.11 5.30
N PHE A 103 -5.92 -8.01 4.71
CA PHE A 103 -6.20 -7.06 3.63
C PHE A 103 -6.04 -5.61 4.08
N CYS A 104 -6.53 -5.23 5.26
CA CYS A 104 -6.34 -3.89 5.79
C CYS A 104 -4.86 -3.47 5.85
N PHE A 105 -3.96 -4.38 6.24
CA PHE A 105 -2.52 -4.12 6.26
C PHE A 105 -1.89 -4.11 4.86
N ALA A 106 -2.51 -4.76 3.88
CA ALA A 106 -2.01 -4.81 2.51
C ALA A 106 -2.38 -3.58 1.67
N VAL A 107 -3.34 -2.75 2.12
CA VAL A 107 -3.83 -1.56 1.38
C VAL A 107 -3.11 -0.30 1.87
N PRO A 108 -2.17 0.28 1.08
CA PRO A 108 -1.39 1.46 1.50
C PRO A 108 -2.25 2.66 1.91
N GLU A 109 -3.40 2.85 1.27
CA GLU A 109 -4.33 3.95 1.52
C GLU A 109 -4.85 3.95 2.97
N LEU A 110 -4.95 2.78 3.60
CA LEU A 110 -5.42 2.64 4.97
C LEU A 110 -4.40 3.08 6.02
N TYR A 111 -3.11 3.20 5.67
CA TYR A 111 -2.09 3.65 6.62
C TYR A 111 -2.30 5.10 7.06
N ARG A 112 -2.95 5.94 6.25
CA ARG A 112 -3.38 7.27 6.68
C ARG A 112 -4.40 7.17 7.81
N VAL A 113 -5.43 6.35 7.62
CA VAL A 113 -6.45 6.06 8.64
C VAL A 113 -5.80 5.51 9.91
N PHE A 114 -4.86 4.56 9.78
CA PHE A 114 -4.14 4.02 10.93
C PHE A 114 -3.37 5.10 11.70
N SER A 115 -2.63 5.96 10.99
CA SER A 115 -1.81 7.01 11.60
C SER A 115 -2.63 8.00 12.43
N GLU A 116 -3.80 8.42 11.92
CA GLU A 116 -4.72 9.33 12.60
C GLU A 116 -5.32 8.69 13.87
N LYS A 117 -5.41 7.36 13.89
CA LYS A 117 -5.99 6.57 14.99
C LYS A 117 -4.93 6.01 15.94
N GLY A 118 -3.71 6.54 15.85
CA GLY A 118 -2.66 6.27 16.82
C GLY A 118 -1.92 4.96 16.61
N PHE A 119 -2.10 4.25 15.49
CA PHE A 119 -1.10 3.28 15.05
C PHE A 119 0.20 4.02 14.78
N LYS A 120 1.18 3.84 15.67
CA LYS A 120 2.52 4.37 15.46
C LYS A 120 3.28 3.41 14.57
N GLU A 121 4.10 3.97 13.68
CA GLU A 121 5.09 3.19 12.95
C GLU A 121 5.88 2.33 13.95
N PRO A 122 6.01 1.00 13.71
CA PRO A 122 6.85 0.17 14.54
C PRO A 122 8.25 0.79 14.56
N LYS A 123 8.78 1.10 15.75
CA LYS A 123 10.17 1.55 15.84
C LYS A 123 11.03 0.43 15.29
N ARG A 124 11.86 0.71 14.27
CA ARG A 124 12.89 -0.23 13.84
C ARG A 124 13.67 -0.65 15.07
N ILE A 125 13.62 -1.93 15.40
CA ILE A 125 14.57 -2.53 16.33
C ILE A 125 15.86 -2.59 15.53
N VAL A 126 16.71 -1.58 15.70
CA VAL A 126 18.09 -1.66 15.23
C VAL A 126 18.74 -2.60 16.22
N GLU A 127 18.93 -3.86 15.85
CA GLU A 127 19.84 -4.73 16.59
C GLU A 127 21.22 -4.11 16.41
N ASP A 128 21.72 -3.43 17.44
CA ASP A 128 23.10 -2.97 17.49
C ASP A 128 23.98 -4.21 17.35
N GLU A 129 24.68 -4.32 16.21
CA GLU A 129 25.68 -5.37 15.95
C GLU A 129 26.67 -5.38 17.13
N LYS A 130 26.66 -6.47 17.90
CA LYS A 130 27.66 -6.77 18.94
C LYS A 130 28.93 -7.34 18.32
#